data_AF-X1GT03-F1
#
_entry.id   AF-X1GT03-F1
#
_cell.length_a   1.000
_cell.length_b   1.000
_cell.length_c   1.000
_cell.angle_alpha   90.00
_cell.angle_beta   90.00
_cell.angle_gamma   90.00
#
_symmetry.space_group_name_H-M   'P 1'
#
loop_
_entity.id
_entity.type
_entity.pdbx_description
1 polymer ?
#
loop_
_entity_poly.entity_id
_entity_poly.type
_entity_poly.pdbx_seq_one_letter_code
_entity_poly.pdbx_strand_id
1 'polypeptide(L)'
;MLHIIPIISFNPAQRYELNKITSHSEKLEPMVQFGFHSRHNLDGFLTYSRDKEGKSYSYVQLFNNGIIEAVEGRYLGPRENEGNLSIRGTSYELKLIESSSIYLSALKELNVELPIFIFLTFVGVKGYFMSVGQGMFEERGEYEIDRDILLLPEAIIENYDTAPEDVLKPCFDAMWNACGFPRSPNYDDAGKRIESKSN
;
A
#
# COMPACT_ATOMS: atom_id res chain seq x y z
N MET A 1 -2.55 5.29 1.80
CA MET A 1 -1.16 5.81 1.86
C MET A 1 -0.29 4.79 2.56
N LEU A 2 0.86 4.48 1.99
CA LEU A 2 1.85 3.55 2.51
C LEU A 2 3.15 4.31 2.74
N HIS A 3 3.65 4.30 3.98
CA HIS A 3 4.97 4.82 4.32
C HIS A 3 5.87 3.65 4.69
N ILE A 4 7.05 3.60 4.07
CA ILE A 4 8.10 2.64 4.37
C ILE A 4 9.30 3.45 4.87
N ILE A 5 9.59 3.32 6.17
CA ILE A 5 10.50 4.18 6.91
C ILE A 5 11.60 3.31 7.54
N PRO A 6 12.80 3.27 6.93
CA PRO A 6 13.97 2.66 7.55
C PRO A 6 14.33 3.39 8.84
N ILE A 7 14.65 2.70 9.93
CA ILE A 7 15.03 3.39 11.18
C ILE A 7 16.24 4.31 10.98
N ILE A 8 17.15 3.93 10.08
CA ILE A 8 18.35 4.70 9.75
C ILE A 8 18.03 6.05 9.09
N SER A 9 16.82 6.25 8.54
CA SER A 9 16.43 7.49 7.88
C SER A 9 16.30 8.68 8.86
N PHE A 10 16.24 8.40 10.17
CA PHE A 10 16.24 9.42 11.22
C PHE A 10 17.65 9.97 11.52
N ASN A 11 18.71 9.35 10.99
CA ASN A 11 20.05 9.92 11.02
C ASN A 11 20.15 11.04 9.97
N PRO A 12 20.37 12.33 10.35
CA PRO A 12 20.42 13.44 9.39
C PRO A 12 21.53 13.33 8.34
N ALA A 13 22.57 12.53 8.61
CA ALA A 13 23.65 12.28 7.65
C ALA A 13 23.29 11.19 6.63
N GLN A 14 22.20 10.44 6.84
CA GLN A 14 21.81 9.33 5.97
C GLN A 14 21.37 9.87 4.60
N ARG A 15 22.09 9.43 3.55
CA ARG A 15 21.77 9.77 2.17
C ARG A 15 22.18 8.66 1.22
N TYR A 16 21.30 8.34 0.28
CA TYR A 16 21.52 7.31 -0.74
C TYR A 16 21.75 7.93 -2.12
N GLU A 17 22.59 7.29 -2.93
CA GLU A 17 22.71 7.60 -4.36
C GLU A 17 21.60 6.91 -5.15
N LEU A 18 20.60 7.68 -5.57
CA LEU A 18 19.38 7.14 -6.17
C LEU A 18 19.55 6.67 -7.63
N ASN A 19 20.72 6.87 -8.25
CA ASN A 19 20.96 6.61 -9.67
C ASN A 19 20.66 5.16 -10.09
N LYS A 20 20.86 4.20 -9.18
CA LYS A 20 20.54 2.77 -9.41
C LYS A 20 19.05 2.53 -9.61
N ILE A 21 18.22 3.31 -8.93
CA ILE A 21 16.76 3.23 -9.00
C ILE A 21 16.23 4.13 -10.11
N THR A 22 16.80 5.31 -10.33
CA THR A 22 16.26 6.26 -11.33
C THR A 22 16.47 5.78 -12.77
N SER A 23 17.50 4.96 -13.00
CA SER A 23 17.70 4.23 -14.28
C SER A 23 16.68 3.10 -14.52
N HIS A 24 15.97 2.68 -13.47
CA HIS A 24 15.02 1.57 -13.44
C HIS A 24 13.74 2.01 -12.71
N SER A 25 13.08 3.05 -13.24
CA SER A 25 11.97 3.71 -12.55
C SER A 25 10.77 2.80 -12.25
N GLU A 26 10.66 1.65 -12.92
CA GLU A 26 9.68 0.59 -12.63
C GLU A 26 9.82 0.01 -11.21
N LYS A 27 11.01 0.10 -10.59
CA LYS A 27 11.24 -0.29 -9.19
C LYS A 27 10.51 0.62 -8.18
N LEU A 28 9.95 1.71 -8.66
CA LEU A 28 9.11 2.64 -7.88
C LEU A 28 7.80 2.89 -8.61
N GLU A 29 7.25 1.91 -9.32
CA GLU A 29 5.97 2.15 -9.98
C GLU A 29 4.85 2.54 -8.97
N PRO A 30 3.99 3.52 -9.31
CA PRO A 30 2.81 3.81 -8.50
C PRO A 30 1.87 2.62 -8.39
N MET A 31 1.24 2.44 -7.23
CA MET A 31 0.37 1.28 -6.97
C MET A 31 -0.67 1.12 -8.08
N VAL A 32 -1.49 2.13 -8.34
CA VAL A 32 -2.38 2.10 -9.50
C VAL A 32 -1.77 2.92 -10.63
N GLN A 33 -1.61 2.30 -11.80
CA GLN A 33 -0.99 2.93 -12.96
C GLN A 33 -1.52 2.38 -14.29
N PHE A 34 -1.61 3.26 -15.29
CA PHE A 34 -1.85 2.96 -16.71
C PHE A 34 -0.76 3.67 -17.53
N GLY A 35 0.49 3.44 -17.15
CA GLY A 35 1.63 4.30 -17.40
C GLY A 35 1.89 5.27 -16.23
N PHE A 36 3.15 5.67 -16.10
CA PHE A 36 3.60 6.66 -15.13
C PHE A 36 4.73 7.51 -15.70
N HIS A 37 4.99 8.63 -15.05
CA HIS A 37 6.13 9.51 -15.32
C HIS A 37 7.05 9.51 -14.12
N SER A 38 8.30 9.95 -14.34
CA SER A 38 9.26 10.13 -13.26
C SER A 38 9.96 11.47 -13.35
N ARG A 39 10.44 11.99 -12.22
CA ARG A 39 11.29 13.18 -12.14
C ARG A 39 12.08 13.21 -10.84
N HIS A 40 13.19 13.93 -10.85
CA HIS A 40 13.84 14.36 -9.62
C HIS A 40 13.16 15.61 -9.05
N ASN A 41 13.14 15.72 -7.72
CA ASN A 41 12.79 16.93 -6.99
C ASN A 41 13.85 17.19 -5.89
N LEU A 42 13.63 18.22 -5.07
CA LEU A 42 14.52 18.56 -3.97
C LEU A 42 14.75 17.38 -3.02
N ASP A 43 13.68 16.64 -2.75
CA ASP A 43 13.63 15.61 -1.72
C ASP A 43 14.14 14.24 -2.18
N GLY A 44 14.19 14.00 -3.50
CA GLY A 44 14.69 12.76 -4.09
C GLY A 44 14.12 12.48 -5.48
N PHE A 45 13.49 11.31 -5.63
CA PHE A 45 12.95 10.82 -6.90
C PHE A 45 11.47 10.49 -6.77
N LEU A 46 10.67 11.05 -7.68
CA LEU A 46 9.22 10.91 -7.71
C LEU A 46 8.81 10.15 -8.97
N THR A 47 7.99 9.12 -8.81
CA THR A 47 7.17 8.55 -9.89
C THR A 47 5.70 8.89 -9.64
N TYR A 48 4.93 9.11 -10.69
CA TYR A 48 3.53 9.47 -10.55
C TYR A 48 2.72 9.13 -11.81
N SER A 49 1.45 8.79 -11.60
CA SER A 49 0.47 8.61 -12.66
C SER A 49 -0.52 9.77 -12.66
N ARG A 50 -1.03 10.12 -13.85
CA ARG A 50 -1.97 11.22 -14.09
C ARG A 50 -3.18 10.75 -14.87
N ASP A 51 -4.32 11.36 -14.60
CA ASP A 51 -5.53 11.19 -15.38
C ASP A 51 -5.46 11.95 -16.72
N LYS A 52 -6.54 11.84 -17.52
CA LYS A 52 -6.64 12.53 -18.81
C LYS A 52 -6.64 14.07 -18.67
N GLU A 53 -6.99 14.60 -17.50
CA GLU A 53 -6.99 16.03 -17.18
C GLU A 53 -5.63 16.50 -16.61
N GLY A 54 -4.67 15.58 -16.45
CA GLY A 54 -3.35 15.86 -15.89
C GLY A 54 -3.28 15.87 -14.36
N LYS A 55 -4.37 15.55 -13.64
CA LYS A 55 -4.36 15.43 -12.18
C LYS A 55 -3.70 14.12 -11.77
N SER A 56 -2.80 14.19 -10.80
CA SER A 56 -2.17 12.97 -10.27
C SER A 56 -3.11 12.26 -9.31
N TYR A 57 -3.17 10.93 -9.43
CA TYR A 57 -4.03 10.08 -8.60
C TYR A 57 -3.26 8.99 -7.86
N SER A 58 -1.97 8.83 -8.16
CA SER A 58 -1.10 7.81 -7.60
C SER A 58 0.35 8.28 -7.77
N TYR A 59 1.16 8.15 -6.73
CA TYR A 59 2.58 8.50 -6.77
C TYR A 59 3.42 7.67 -5.79
N VAL A 60 4.72 7.59 -6.06
CA VAL A 60 5.74 7.09 -5.13
C VAL A 60 6.87 8.11 -5.05
N GLN A 61 7.16 8.58 -3.85
CA GLN A 61 8.30 9.43 -3.55
C GLN A 61 9.35 8.60 -2.80
N LEU A 62 10.51 8.40 -3.41
CA LEU A 62 11.71 7.93 -2.73
C LEU A 62 12.52 9.15 -2.28
N PHE A 63 12.64 9.33 -0.98
CA PHE A 63 13.42 10.41 -0.38
C PHE A 63 14.92 10.06 -0.37
N ASN A 64 15.76 11.09 -0.35
CA ASN A 64 17.21 10.96 -0.31
C ASN A 64 17.73 10.13 0.88
N ASN A 65 16.98 10.08 1.99
CA ASN A 65 17.31 9.31 3.20
C ASN A 65 16.71 7.88 3.21
N GLY A 66 16.13 7.41 2.10
CA GLY A 66 15.60 6.05 1.96
C GLY A 66 14.15 5.86 2.41
N ILE A 67 13.46 6.92 2.85
CA ILE A 67 12.01 6.85 3.08
C ILE A 67 11.30 6.66 1.74
N ILE A 68 10.30 5.80 1.70
CA ILE A 68 9.35 5.70 0.59
C ILE A 68 7.97 6.12 1.08
N GLU A 69 7.36 7.06 0.38
CA GLU A 69 5.93 7.38 0.51
C GLU A 69 5.23 6.98 -0.78
N ALA A 70 4.20 6.14 -0.67
CA ALA A 70 3.36 5.74 -1.79
C ALA A 70 1.90 6.08 -1.51
N VAL A 71 1.27 6.81 -2.43
CA VAL A 71 -0.12 7.26 -2.31
C VAL A 71 -0.89 6.82 -3.53
N GLU A 72 -2.13 6.42 -3.29
CA GLU A 72 -3.08 5.91 -4.27
C GLU A 72 -4.46 6.42 -3.86
N GLY A 73 -5.22 6.99 -4.80
CA GLY A 73 -6.52 7.59 -4.53
C GLY A 73 -7.66 7.15 -5.45
N ARG A 74 -7.45 6.12 -6.30
CA ARG A 74 -8.46 5.58 -7.22
C ARG A 74 -9.02 4.23 -6.82
N TYR A 75 -8.21 3.36 -6.20
CA TYR A 75 -8.60 1.98 -5.94
C TYR A 75 -9.73 1.86 -4.92
N LEU A 76 -9.80 2.85 -4.02
CA LEU A 76 -10.85 3.00 -3.01
C LEU A 76 -11.92 4.03 -3.42
N GLY A 77 -11.97 4.45 -4.68
CA GLY A 77 -13.02 5.35 -5.15
C GLY A 77 -14.38 4.64 -5.20
N PRO A 78 -15.49 5.32 -4.88
CA PRO A 78 -16.83 4.77 -5.09
C PRO A 78 -17.01 4.35 -6.55
N ARG A 79 -17.65 3.20 -6.79
CA ARG A 79 -18.06 2.84 -8.16
C ARG A 79 -19.03 3.91 -8.67
N GLU A 80 -18.71 4.50 -9.82
CA GLU A 80 -19.51 5.56 -10.48
C GLU A 80 -20.98 5.20 -10.68
N ASN A 81 -21.34 3.90 -10.66
CA ASN A 81 -22.67 3.41 -10.98
C ASN A 81 -23.56 3.07 -9.78
N GLU A 82 -23.06 3.12 -8.54
CA GLU A 82 -23.87 2.68 -7.37
C GLU A 82 -23.84 3.63 -6.16
N GLY A 83 -22.95 4.62 -6.13
CA GLY A 83 -22.80 5.54 -4.98
C GLY A 83 -22.34 4.84 -3.69
N ASN A 84 -22.04 3.55 -3.74
CA ASN A 84 -21.62 2.75 -2.59
C ASN A 84 -20.13 2.97 -2.33
N LEU A 85 -19.81 3.40 -1.10
CA LEU A 85 -18.45 3.51 -0.59
C LEU A 85 -17.96 2.13 -0.16
N SER A 86 -17.46 1.34 -1.11
CA SER A 86 -17.02 -0.04 -0.84
C SER A 86 -15.52 -0.24 -1.06
N ILE A 87 -14.93 -1.05 -0.18
CA ILE A 87 -13.52 -1.46 -0.26
C ILE A 87 -13.48 -2.91 -0.76
N ARG A 88 -12.74 -3.15 -1.85
CA ARG A 88 -12.57 -4.50 -2.41
C ARG A 88 -11.51 -5.26 -1.62
N GLY A 89 -11.96 -5.99 -0.60
CA GLY A 89 -11.12 -6.64 0.41
C GLY A 89 -9.89 -7.38 -0.15
N THR A 90 -10.09 -8.33 -1.06
CA THR A 90 -8.98 -9.12 -1.60
C THR A 90 -8.06 -8.30 -2.51
N SER A 91 -8.63 -7.41 -3.33
CA SER A 91 -7.87 -6.67 -4.35
C SER A 91 -6.94 -5.63 -3.73
N TYR A 92 -7.36 -4.92 -2.68
CA TYR A 92 -6.51 -3.91 -2.04
C TYR A 92 -5.34 -4.55 -1.29
N GLU A 93 -5.57 -5.69 -0.60
CA GLU A 93 -4.51 -6.42 0.09
C GLU A 93 -3.43 -6.92 -0.87
N LEU A 94 -3.85 -7.56 -1.98
CA LEU A 94 -2.91 -8.05 -2.99
C LEU A 94 -2.06 -6.92 -3.54
N LYS A 95 -2.67 -5.75 -3.78
CA LYS A 95 -1.92 -4.63 -4.32
C LYS A 95 -0.92 -4.06 -3.32
N LEU A 96 -1.29 -3.98 -2.04
CA LEU A 96 -0.36 -3.57 -0.98
C LEU A 96 0.81 -4.55 -0.82
N ILE A 97 0.56 -5.86 -0.92
CA ILE A 97 1.60 -6.90 -0.86
C ILE A 97 2.57 -6.75 -2.04
N GLU A 98 2.04 -6.66 -3.26
CA GLU A 98 2.83 -6.49 -4.48
C GLU A 98 3.70 -5.22 -4.42
N SER A 99 3.08 -4.07 -4.13
CA SER A 99 3.79 -2.79 -4.05
C SER A 99 4.81 -2.77 -2.92
N SER A 100 4.51 -3.32 -1.75
CA SER A 100 5.48 -3.43 -0.66
C SER A 100 6.68 -4.29 -1.05
N SER A 101 6.46 -5.38 -1.80
CA SER A 101 7.53 -6.26 -2.28
C SER A 101 8.47 -5.52 -3.24
N ILE A 102 7.91 -4.75 -4.18
CA ILE A 102 8.67 -3.93 -5.14
C ILE A 102 9.50 -2.88 -4.39
N TYR A 103 8.89 -2.15 -3.46
CA TYR A 103 9.56 -1.07 -2.74
C TYR A 103 10.64 -1.58 -1.79
N LEU A 104 10.43 -2.72 -1.11
CA LEU A 104 11.45 -3.35 -0.29
C LEU A 104 12.62 -3.86 -1.14
N SER A 105 12.36 -4.36 -2.35
CA SER A 105 13.43 -4.73 -3.29
C SER A 105 14.27 -3.52 -3.70
N ALA A 106 13.64 -2.35 -3.93
CA ALA A 106 14.35 -1.11 -4.23
C ALA A 106 15.24 -0.67 -3.05
N LEU A 107 14.74 -0.77 -1.81
CA LEU A 107 15.53 -0.46 -0.60
C LEU A 107 16.69 -1.46 -0.40
N LYS A 108 16.47 -2.75 -0.67
CA LYS A 108 17.53 -3.78 -0.63
C LYS A 108 18.66 -3.47 -1.61
N GLU A 109 18.36 -3.03 -2.82
CA GLU A 109 19.35 -2.65 -3.84
C GLU A 109 20.15 -1.39 -3.46
N LEU A 110 19.52 -0.48 -2.72
CA LEU A 110 20.17 0.68 -2.12
C LEU A 110 21.02 0.34 -0.88
N ASN A 111 21.03 -0.93 -0.44
CA ASN A 111 21.66 -1.41 0.79
C ASN A 111 21.14 -0.68 2.03
N VAL A 112 19.83 -0.42 2.07
CA VAL A 112 19.19 0.20 3.23
C VAL A 112 19.19 -0.77 4.40
N GLU A 113 19.67 -0.30 5.55
CA GLU A 113 19.74 -1.09 6.78
C GLU A 113 18.36 -1.31 7.42
N LEU A 114 18.19 -2.49 8.00
CA LEU A 114 17.02 -2.90 8.78
C LEU A 114 17.16 -2.43 10.25
N PRO A 115 16.07 -2.32 11.02
CA PRO A 115 14.68 -2.58 10.65
C PRO A 115 14.06 -1.47 9.79
N ILE A 116 13.05 -1.85 9.01
CA ILE A 116 12.20 -0.93 8.24
C ILE A 116 10.77 -1.01 8.77
N PHE A 117 10.18 0.14 9.06
CA PHE A 117 8.81 0.24 9.53
C PHE A 117 7.86 0.51 8.35
N ILE A 118 6.72 -0.15 8.34
CA ILE A 118 5.64 0.08 7.38
C ILE A 118 4.44 0.64 8.13
N PHE A 119 3.97 1.80 7.69
CA PHE A 119 2.74 2.43 8.17
C PHE A 119 1.72 2.49 7.04
N LEU A 120 0.48 2.12 7.35
CA LEU A 120 -0.62 2.13 6.41
C LEU A 120 -1.73 3.05 6.95
N THR A 121 -2.03 4.09 6.18
CA THR A 121 -3.04 5.09 6.53
C THR A 121 -4.09 5.20 5.43
N PHE A 122 -5.35 5.14 5.82
CA PHE A 122 -6.50 5.41 4.96
C PHE A 122 -7.14 6.73 5.39
N VAL A 123 -7.47 7.60 4.42
CA VAL A 123 -8.00 8.95 4.64
C VAL A 123 -9.27 9.12 3.81
N GLY A 124 -10.28 9.81 4.35
CA GLY A 124 -11.56 9.98 3.67
C GLY A 124 -12.41 8.72 3.65
N VAL A 125 -12.19 7.78 4.58
CA VAL A 125 -12.82 6.44 4.57
C VAL A 125 -14.02 6.31 5.50
N LYS A 126 -14.50 7.40 6.11
CA LYS A 126 -15.72 7.35 6.92
C LYS A 126 -16.91 6.93 6.07
N GLY A 127 -17.72 5.99 6.56
CA GLY A 127 -18.89 5.48 5.84
C GLY A 127 -18.56 4.42 4.78
N TYR A 128 -17.28 4.05 4.62
CA TYR A 128 -16.91 2.92 3.77
C TYR A 128 -17.22 1.60 4.46
N PHE A 129 -17.67 0.61 3.69
CA PHE A 129 -17.83 -0.78 4.15
C PHE A 129 -16.92 -1.72 3.34
N MET A 130 -16.65 -2.90 3.89
CA MET A 130 -15.93 -3.95 3.15
C MET A 130 -16.88 -4.71 2.25
N SER A 131 -16.57 -4.80 0.96
CA SER A 131 -17.31 -5.65 0.02
C SER A 131 -16.81 -7.09 0.16
N VAL A 132 -17.72 -8.02 0.48
CA VAL A 132 -17.45 -9.46 0.60
C VAL A 132 -18.12 -10.18 -0.57
N GLY A 133 -17.33 -10.87 -1.40
CA GLY A 133 -17.83 -11.68 -2.51
C GLY A 133 -17.07 -11.49 -3.83
N GLN A 134 -17.24 -12.43 -4.75
CA GLN A 134 -16.79 -12.31 -6.15
C GLN A 134 -18.03 -12.23 -7.07
N GLY A 135 -18.01 -11.32 -8.05
CA GLY A 135 -19.04 -11.26 -9.10
C GLY A 135 -20.31 -10.50 -8.71
N MET A 136 -21.49 -11.04 -9.05
CA MET A 136 -22.81 -10.38 -8.88
C MET A 136 -23.39 -10.45 -7.45
N PHE A 137 -22.69 -11.05 -6.50
CA PHE A 137 -23.13 -11.23 -5.10
C PHE A 137 -22.12 -10.59 -4.14
N GLU A 138 -21.85 -9.29 -4.32
CA GLU A 138 -21.15 -8.50 -3.31
C GLU A 138 -22.11 -8.29 -2.13
N GLU A 139 -21.91 -9.03 -1.05
CA GLU A 139 -22.56 -8.74 0.22
C GLU A 139 -21.92 -7.47 0.80
N ARG A 140 -22.77 -6.55 1.27
CA ARG A 140 -22.30 -5.39 2.02
C ARG A 140 -21.86 -5.88 3.39
N GLY A 141 -20.64 -5.54 3.79
CA GLY A 141 -20.23 -5.65 5.18
C GLY A 141 -21.26 -4.98 6.09
N GLU A 142 -21.55 -5.61 7.23
CA GLU A 142 -22.60 -5.18 8.15
C GLU A 142 -22.32 -3.81 8.78
N TYR A 143 -21.05 -3.40 8.84
CA TYR A 143 -20.61 -2.18 9.52
C TYR A 143 -19.78 -1.28 8.60
N GLU A 144 -20.06 0.01 8.70
CA GLU A 144 -19.29 1.08 8.08
C GLU A 144 -18.15 1.54 9.00
N ILE A 145 -17.06 1.98 8.40
CA ILE A 145 -15.95 2.62 9.09
C ILE A 145 -16.42 3.91 9.78
N ASP A 146 -16.18 4.00 11.07
CA ASP A 146 -16.68 5.07 11.95
C ASP A 146 -15.87 6.38 11.92
N ARG A 147 -14.71 6.38 11.26
CA ARG A 147 -13.73 7.48 11.28
C ARG A 147 -13.18 7.82 9.91
N ASP A 148 -12.81 9.09 9.74
CA ASP A 148 -12.31 9.60 8.47
C ASP A 148 -10.87 9.16 8.17
N ILE A 149 -10.04 9.07 9.22
CA ILE A 149 -8.66 8.62 9.14
C ILE A 149 -8.52 7.31 9.91
N LEU A 150 -8.13 6.25 9.22
CA LEU A 150 -7.75 4.96 9.79
C LEU A 150 -6.24 4.82 9.75
N LEU A 151 -5.62 4.86 10.94
CA LEU A 151 -4.23 4.48 11.16
C LEU A 151 -4.23 2.99 11.51
N LEU A 152 -3.61 2.16 10.69
CA LEU A 152 -3.50 0.73 10.95
C LEU A 152 -2.25 0.43 11.78
N PRO A 153 -2.17 -0.75 12.43
CA PRO A 153 -0.99 -1.17 13.19
C PRO A 153 0.30 -1.05 12.37
N GLU A 154 1.41 -0.73 13.02
CA GLU A 154 2.72 -0.74 12.40
C GLU A 154 3.19 -2.17 12.08
N ALA A 155 3.84 -2.31 10.92
CA ALA A 155 4.50 -3.54 10.49
C ALA A 155 6.03 -3.31 10.50
N ILE A 156 6.79 -4.34 10.89
CA ILE A 156 8.26 -4.24 10.97
C ILE A 156 8.89 -5.29 10.08
N ILE A 157 9.75 -4.85 9.17
CA ILE A 157 10.61 -5.72 8.37
C ILE A 157 11.95 -5.84 9.10
N GLU A 158 12.18 -7.02 9.69
CA GLU A 158 13.44 -7.39 10.35
C GLU A 158 14.35 -8.23 9.46
N ASN A 159 13.81 -8.75 8.35
CA ASN A 159 14.55 -9.49 7.33
C ASN A 159 13.92 -9.23 5.96
N TYR A 160 14.75 -8.94 4.96
CA TYR A 160 14.31 -8.79 3.56
C TYR A 160 13.76 -10.08 2.93
N ASP A 161 14.03 -11.24 3.51
CA ASP A 161 13.52 -12.53 3.03
C ASP A 161 12.13 -12.85 3.60
N THR A 162 11.60 -12.03 4.51
CA THR A 162 10.23 -12.14 5.02
C THR A 162 9.25 -11.59 4.00
N ALA A 163 8.22 -12.38 3.65
CA ALA A 163 7.20 -11.95 2.69
C ALA A 163 6.32 -10.82 3.26
N PRO A 164 6.02 -9.76 2.51
CA PRO A 164 5.17 -8.67 3.00
C PRO A 164 3.77 -9.12 3.43
N GLU A 165 3.23 -10.19 2.83
CA GLU A 165 1.93 -10.75 3.21
C GLU A 165 1.89 -11.31 4.64
N ASP A 166 3.01 -11.77 5.17
CA ASP A 166 3.12 -12.26 6.54
C ASP A 166 3.14 -11.08 7.52
N VAL A 167 3.91 -10.03 7.20
CA VAL A 167 4.11 -8.87 8.09
C VAL A 167 2.91 -7.91 8.07
N LEU A 168 2.22 -7.77 6.94
CA LEU A 168 1.06 -6.87 6.80
C LEU A 168 -0.25 -7.47 7.30
N LYS A 169 -0.27 -8.76 7.67
CA LYS A 169 -1.49 -9.43 8.16
C LYS A 169 -2.19 -8.67 9.30
N PRO A 170 -1.51 -8.16 10.35
CA PRO A 170 -2.16 -7.38 11.40
C PRO A 170 -2.83 -6.10 10.87
N CYS A 171 -2.25 -5.46 9.84
CA CYS A 171 -2.84 -4.30 9.18
C CYS A 171 -4.14 -4.68 8.47
N PHE A 172 -4.12 -5.80 7.73
CA PHE A 172 -5.30 -6.29 7.04
C PHE A 172 -6.40 -6.67 8.03
N ASP A 173 -6.09 -7.44 9.06
CA ASP A 173 -7.05 -7.77 10.12
C ASP A 173 -7.67 -6.51 10.73
N ALA A 174 -6.86 -5.49 11.07
CA ALA A 174 -7.38 -4.23 11.60
C ALA A 174 -8.35 -3.51 10.64
N MET A 175 -8.09 -3.57 9.33
CA MET A 175 -8.98 -3.01 8.31
C MET A 175 -10.32 -3.76 8.24
N TRP A 176 -10.29 -5.09 8.32
CA TRP A 176 -11.49 -5.93 8.35
C TRP A 176 -12.28 -5.74 9.65
N ASN A 177 -11.59 -5.58 10.77
CA ASN A 177 -12.20 -5.25 12.07
C ASN A 177 -12.94 -3.91 12.03
N ALA A 178 -12.41 -2.91 11.32
CA ALA A 178 -13.08 -1.63 11.14
C ALA A 178 -14.41 -1.73 10.37
N CYS A 179 -14.64 -2.83 9.66
CA CYS A 179 -15.88 -3.15 8.95
C CYS A 179 -16.69 -4.28 9.62
N GLY A 180 -16.37 -4.63 10.88
CA GLY A 180 -17.12 -5.59 11.70
C GLY A 180 -16.76 -7.06 11.53
N PHE A 181 -15.71 -7.39 10.76
CA PHE A 181 -15.23 -8.76 10.62
C PHE A 181 -14.19 -9.10 11.69
N PRO A 182 -14.05 -10.36 12.12
CA PRO A 182 -13.09 -10.74 13.16
C PRO A 182 -11.62 -10.77 12.68
N ARG A 183 -11.39 -10.95 11.37
CA ARG A 183 -10.07 -11.00 10.71
C ARG A 183 -10.24 -10.93 9.18
N SER A 184 -9.14 -10.78 8.46
CA SER A 184 -9.14 -10.96 7.00
C SER A 184 -9.51 -12.40 6.62
N PRO A 185 -10.48 -12.62 5.70
CA PRO A 185 -10.83 -13.95 5.21
C PRO A 185 -9.81 -14.50 4.21
N ASN A 186 -8.79 -13.71 3.82
CA ASN A 186 -7.76 -14.13 2.88
C ASN A 186 -6.62 -14.91 3.55
N TYR A 187 -6.74 -15.22 4.85
CA TYR A 187 -5.75 -15.95 5.63
C TYR A 187 -6.39 -17.15 6.34
N ASP A 188 -5.66 -18.27 6.39
CA ASP A 188 -6.05 -19.47 7.11
C ASP A 188 -5.82 -19.34 8.63
N ASP A 189 -6.16 -20.39 9.39
CA ASP A 189 -5.99 -20.41 10.85
C ASP A 189 -4.52 -20.43 11.30
N ALA A 190 -3.60 -20.83 10.42
CA ALA A 190 -2.16 -20.75 10.65
C ALA A 190 -1.59 -19.35 10.31
N GLY A 191 -2.44 -18.44 9.82
CA GLY A 191 -2.05 -17.09 9.43
C GLY A 191 -1.35 -17.04 8.07
N LYS A 192 -1.50 -18.07 7.24
CA LYS A 192 -0.97 -18.09 5.87
C LYS A 192 -2.02 -17.64 4.87
N ARG A 193 -1.58 -16.88 3.87
CA ARG A 193 -2.48 -16.35 2.84
C ARG A 193 -3.05 -17.50 2.01
N ILE A 194 -4.35 -17.48 1.80
CA ILE A 194 -5.06 -18.48 0.99
C ILE A 194 -4.92 -18.06 -0.48
N GLU A 195 -4.38 -18.93 -1.32
CA GLU A 195 -4.32 -18.68 -2.77
C GLU A 195 -5.74 -18.55 -3.33
N SER A 196 -6.06 -17.38 -3.91
CA SER A 196 -7.30 -17.22 -4.65
C SER A 196 -7.22 -18.12 -5.89
N LYS A 197 -8.12 -19.10 -6.01
CA LYS A 197 -8.30 -19.81 -7.28
C LYS A 197 -8.73 -18.78 -8.32
N SER A 198 -7.84 -18.47 -9.26
CA SER A 198 -8.19 -17.76 -10.48
C SER A 198 -9.18 -18.64 -11.25
N ASN A 199 -10.45 -18.24 -11.27
CA ASN A 199 -11.43 -18.74 -12.23
C ASN A 199 -11.56 -17.74 -13.37
#